data_AF-A0A7Y4UMT0-F1
#
_entry.id   AF-A0A7Y4UMT0-F1
#
_cell.length_a   1.000
_cell.length_b   1.000
_cell.length_c   1.000
_cell.angle_alpha   90.00
_cell.angle_beta   90.00
_cell.angle_gamma   90.00
#
_symmetry.space_group_name_H-M   'P 1'
#
loop_
_entity.id
_entity.type
_entity.pdbx_description
1 polymer ?
#
loop_
_entity_poly.entity_id
_entity_poly.type
_entity_poly.pdbx_seq_one_letter_code
_entity_poly.pdbx_strand_id
1 'polypeptide(L)'
;MNTPTSYPVTQLLLAWNQGDEAALEQLIPLVHDELHRLAHRHMAGERAGHLLQTSALVNEAYLRLIDSSRVQWQNRAHFFAVSAQLMRRVLVDFARQRNYQKRGGGAIQISLDEMLGGSTERGADLVALDDA
;
A
#
# COMPACT_ATOMS: atom_id res chain seq x y z
N MET A 1 3.47 17.20 31.96
CA MET A 1 3.10 16.04 31.13
C MET A 1 2.71 16.57 29.77
N ASN A 2 3.65 16.60 28.81
CA ASN A 2 3.38 17.05 27.45
C ASN A 2 2.58 15.95 26.73
N THR A 3 1.29 16.17 26.55
CA THR A 3 0.51 15.42 25.57
C THR A 3 1.13 15.68 24.20
N PRO A 4 1.64 14.68 23.47
CA PRO A 4 2.14 14.92 22.12
C PRO A 4 0.97 15.45 21.30
N THR A 5 1.16 16.61 20.70
CA THR A 5 0.27 17.17 19.69
C THR A 5 0.11 16.11 18.60
N SER A 6 -0.97 15.34 18.66
CA SER A 6 -1.28 14.37 17.62
C SER A 6 -1.65 15.17 16.38
N TYR A 7 -0.67 15.44 15.54
CA TYR A 7 -0.91 16.07 14.25
C TYR A 7 -1.83 15.15 13.45
N PRO A 8 -2.93 15.66 12.87
CA PRO A 8 -3.79 14.88 12.01
C PRO A 8 -2.96 14.25 10.90
N VAL A 9 -3.16 12.96 10.62
CA VAL A 9 -2.46 12.19 9.57
C VAL A 9 -2.34 12.96 8.24
N THR A 10 -3.40 13.68 7.84
CA THR A 10 -3.39 14.52 6.63
C THR A 10 -2.33 15.62 6.68
N GLN A 11 -2.09 16.28 7.82
CA GLN A 11 -1.07 17.33 7.92
C GLN A 11 0.34 16.75 7.78
N LEU A 12 0.61 15.59 8.39
CA LEU A 12 1.89 14.90 8.25
C LEU A 12 2.14 14.45 6.80
N LEU A 13 1.10 13.97 6.11
CA LEU A 13 1.18 13.65 4.68
C LEU A 13 1.50 14.87 3.81
N LEU A 14 0.89 16.03 4.11
CA LEU A 14 1.15 17.28 3.39
C LEU A 14 2.54 17.83 3.67
N ALA A 15 3.03 17.74 4.92
CA ALA A 15 4.40 18.12 5.27
C ALA A 15 5.41 17.20 4.57
N TRP A 16 5.13 15.90 4.52
CA TRP A 16 5.98 14.94 3.81
C TRP A 16 6.05 15.22 2.31
N ASN A 17 4.93 15.59 1.65
CA ASN A 17 4.96 16.05 0.24
C ASN A 17 5.88 17.26 0.01
N GLN A 18 6.06 18.11 1.02
CA GLN A 18 6.90 19.31 0.95
C GLN A 18 8.38 19.00 1.23
N GLY A 19 8.72 17.71 1.45
CA GLY A 19 10.08 17.25 1.72
C GLY A 19 10.44 17.16 3.20
N ASP A 20 9.46 17.30 4.12
CA ASP A 20 9.71 17.10 5.55
C ASP A 20 9.81 15.60 5.87
N GLU A 21 11.04 15.08 5.94
CA GLU A 21 11.31 13.69 6.29
C GLU A 21 10.92 13.36 7.74
N ALA A 22 10.94 14.33 8.66
CA ALA A 22 10.53 14.12 10.05
C ALA A 22 9.01 13.94 10.18
N ALA A 23 8.23 14.41 9.19
CA ALA A 23 6.80 14.12 9.11
C ALA A 23 6.53 12.64 8.83
N LEU A 24 7.41 11.97 8.06
CA LEU A 24 7.30 10.52 7.82
C LEU A 24 7.49 9.74 9.12
N GLU A 25 8.51 10.07 9.92
CA GLU A 25 8.77 9.39 11.21
C GLU A 25 7.57 9.47 12.17
N GLN A 26 6.87 10.61 12.18
CA GLN A 26 5.65 10.81 12.97
C GLN A 26 4.43 10.12 12.36
N LEU A 27 4.37 9.99 11.04
CA LEU A 27 3.28 9.36 10.32
C LEU A 27 3.26 7.84 10.52
N ILE A 28 4.42 7.18 10.49
CA ILE A 28 4.54 5.71 10.57
C ILE A 28 3.71 5.11 11.72
N PRO A 29 3.91 5.49 13.00
CA PRO A 29 3.19 4.85 14.10
C PRO A 29 1.68 5.09 14.04
N LEU A 30 1.22 6.16 13.36
CA LEU A 30 -0.20 6.49 13.23
C LEU A 30 -0.93 5.72 12.14
N VAL A 31 -0.21 5.15 11.17
CA VAL A 31 -0.80 4.40 10.05
C VAL A 31 -0.45 2.91 10.05
N HIS A 32 0.54 2.50 10.85
CA HIS A 32 1.05 1.14 10.89
C HIS A 32 -0.05 0.10 11.17
N ASP A 33 -0.88 0.34 12.19
CA ASP A 33 -1.94 -0.59 12.58
C ASP A 33 -3.02 -0.71 11.50
N GLU A 34 -3.41 0.40 10.87
CA GLU A 34 -4.33 0.36 9.74
C GLU A 34 -3.75 -0.33 8.50
N LEU A 35 -2.47 -0.12 8.20
CA LEU A 35 -1.80 -0.84 7.12
C LEU A 35 -1.75 -2.35 7.41
N HIS A 36 -1.49 -2.75 8.66
CA HIS A 36 -1.55 -4.14 9.06
C HIS A 36 -2.96 -4.74 8.91
N ARG A 37 -4.00 -4.02 9.35
CA ARG A 37 -5.39 -4.47 9.17
C ARG A 37 -5.76 -4.61 7.69
N LEU A 38 -5.35 -3.65 6.88
CA LEU A 38 -5.56 -3.66 5.43
C LEU A 38 -4.86 -4.86 4.79
N ALA A 39 -3.59 -5.10 5.14
CA ALA A 39 -2.83 -6.25 4.67
C ALA A 39 -3.48 -7.57 5.08
N HIS A 40 -3.91 -7.71 6.35
CA HIS A 40 -4.64 -8.91 6.81
C HIS A 40 -5.89 -9.19 5.98
N ARG A 41 -6.68 -8.15 5.69
CA ARG A 41 -7.89 -8.30 4.85
C ARG A 41 -7.55 -8.75 3.43
N HIS A 42 -6.46 -8.24 2.85
CA HIS A 42 -6.01 -8.68 1.53
C HIS A 42 -5.51 -10.13 1.56
N MET A 43 -4.73 -10.50 2.58
CA MET A 43 -4.22 -11.87 2.76
C MET A 43 -5.34 -12.89 2.98
N ALA A 44 -6.44 -12.51 3.63
CA ALA A 44 -7.59 -13.41 3.84
C ALA A 44 -8.27 -13.85 2.53
N GLY A 45 -8.14 -13.08 1.45
CA GLY A 45 -8.63 -13.44 0.12
C GLY A 45 -7.66 -14.29 -0.70
N GLU A 46 -6.44 -14.52 -0.21
CA GLU A 46 -5.42 -15.29 -0.93
C GLU A 46 -5.59 -16.80 -0.73
N ARG A 47 -5.15 -17.58 -1.73
CA ARG A 47 -5.26 -19.05 -1.69
C ARG A 47 -4.41 -19.65 -0.58
N ALA A 48 -4.94 -20.69 0.08
CA ALA A 48 -4.21 -21.47 1.07
C ALA A 48 -2.85 -21.98 0.53
N GLY A 49 -1.81 -21.87 1.36
CA GLY A 49 -0.44 -22.27 0.99
C GLY A 49 0.35 -21.20 0.23
N HIS A 50 0.04 -19.91 0.40
CA HIS A 50 0.94 -18.81 0.02
C HIS A 50 2.13 -18.74 1.00
N LEU A 51 3.29 -18.30 0.51
CA LEU A 51 4.52 -18.14 1.31
C LEU A 51 4.67 -16.72 1.87
N LEU A 52 3.90 -15.78 1.34
CA LEU A 52 3.96 -14.39 1.77
C LEU A 52 3.29 -14.27 3.15
N GLN A 53 3.97 -13.60 4.07
CA GLN A 53 3.41 -13.25 5.38
C GLN A 53 2.84 -11.83 5.34
N THR A 54 1.83 -11.55 6.17
CA THR A 54 1.21 -10.22 6.25
C THR A 54 2.24 -9.13 6.53
N SER A 55 3.18 -9.34 7.45
CA SER A 55 4.23 -8.36 7.76
C SER A 55 5.16 -8.10 6.58
N ALA A 56 5.44 -9.12 5.75
CA ALA A 56 6.22 -8.93 4.53
C ALA A 56 5.45 -8.08 3.49
N LEU A 57 4.14 -8.26 3.37
CA LEU A 57 3.29 -7.42 2.52
C LEU A 57 3.27 -5.96 2.99
N VAL A 58 3.19 -5.72 4.31
CA VAL A 58 3.23 -4.38 4.89
C VAL A 58 4.59 -3.72 4.62
N ASN A 59 5.70 -4.42 4.88
CA ASN A 59 7.05 -3.90 4.68
C ASN A 59 7.30 -3.55 3.20
N GLU A 60 6.90 -4.43 2.27
CA GLU A 60 7.06 -4.17 0.84
C GLU A 60 6.21 -2.98 0.38
N ALA A 61 4.95 -2.89 0.84
CA ALA A 61 4.10 -1.74 0.56
C ALA A 61 4.70 -0.44 1.11
N TYR A 62 5.28 -0.49 2.31
CA TYR A 62 5.93 0.65 2.96
C TYR A 62 7.15 1.14 2.17
N LEU A 63 8.05 0.25 1.76
CA LEU A 63 9.20 0.61 0.91
C LEU A 63 8.75 1.29 -0.38
N ARG A 64 7.74 0.72 -1.06
CA ARG A 64 7.18 1.30 -2.28
C ARG A 64 6.54 2.66 -2.05
N LEU A 65 5.91 2.89 -0.90
CA LEU A 65 5.32 4.19 -0.53
C LEU A 65 6.40 5.26 -0.32
N ILE A 66 7.52 4.93 0.35
CA ILE A 66 8.65 5.85 0.54
C ILE A 66 9.28 6.21 -0.81
N ASP A 67 9.48 5.20 -1.67
CA ASP A 67 10.05 5.41 -3.01
C ASP A 67 9.11 6.19 -3.94
N SER A 68 7.82 6.31 -3.58
CA SER A 68 6.79 7.05 -4.32
C SER A 68 6.89 8.57 -4.10
N SER A 69 8.11 9.12 -4.10
CA SER A 69 8.41 10.56 -3.95
C SER A 69 7.66 11.50 -4.90
N ARG A 70 7.03 10.94 -5.96
CA ARG A 70 6.20 11.68 -6.92
C ARG A 70 4.71 11.75 -6.57
N VAL A 71 4.26 10.99 -5.57
CA VAL A 71 2.84 11.01 -5.18
C VAL A 71 2.53 12.27 -4.39
N GLN A 72 1.57 13.03 -4.88
CA GLN A 72 1.00 14.16 -4.16
C GLN A 72 -0.07 13.65 -3.20
N TRP A 73 0.31 13.38 -1.94
CA TRP A 73 -0.64 12.96 -0.91
C TRP A 73 -1.66 14.06 -0.62
N GLN A 74 -2.95 13.73 -0.59
CA GLN A 74 -4.02 14.73 -0.41
C GLN A 74 -4.62 14.67 0.98
N ASN A 75 -4.84 13.45 1.48
CA ASN A 75 -5.45 13.17 2.76
C ASN A 75 -5.25 11.70 3.12
N ARG A 76 -5.66 11.36 4.35
CA ARG A 76 -5.64 9.99 4.89
C ARG A 76 -6.36 8.97 4.00
N ALA A 77 -7.50 9.31 3.40
CA ALA A 77 -8.25 8.38 2.56
C ALA A 77 -7.50 8.05 1.26
N HIS A 78 -6.94 9.07 0.60
CA HIS A 78 -6.09 8.89 -0.58
C HIS A 78 -4.88 8.01 -0.26
N PHE A 79 -4.21 8.25 0.87
CA PHE A 79 -3.09 7.42 1.32
C PHE A 79 -3.45 5.93 1.39
N PHE A 80 -4.50 5.57 2.13
CA PHE A 80 -4.89 4.17 2.26
C PHE A 80 -5.41 3.54 0.97
N ALA A 81 -6.04 4.34 0.09
CA ALA A 81 -6.44 3.86 -1.23
C ALA A 81 -5.23 3.44 -2.08
N VAL A 82 -4.20 4.28 -2.11
CA VAL A 82 -2.93 3.97 -2.79
C VAL A 82 -2.24 2.78 -2.14
N SER A 83 -2.16 2.74 -0.80
CA SER A 83 -1.57 1.60 -0.08
C SER A 83 -2.27 0.27 -0.40
N ALA A 84 -3.61 0.26 -0.47
CA ALA A 84 -4.39 -0.92 -0.83
C ALA A 84 -4.06 -1.41 -2.25
N GLN A 85 -3.94 -0.48 -3.18
CA GLN A 85 -3.58 -0.77 -4.57
C GLN A 85 -2.16 -1.33 -4.68
N LEU A 86 -1.20 -0.79 -3.92
CA LEU A 86 0.16 -1.31 -3.83
C LEU A 86 0.19 -2.72 -3.26
N MET A 87 -0.50 -2.97 -2.15
CA MET A 87 -0.58 -4.30 -1.54
C MET A 87 -1.15 -5.33 -2.51
N ARG A 88 -2.23 -5.00 -3.24
CA ARG A 88 -2.78 -5.89 -4.26
C ARG A 88 -1.76 -6.21 -5.36
N ARG A 89 -0.97 -5.22 -5.81
CA ARG A 89 0.09 -5.45 -6.81
C ARG A 89 1.18 -6.36 -6.28
N VAL A 90 1.66 -6.11 -5.06
CA VAL A 90 2.65 -6.97 -4.40
C VAL A 90 2.17 -8.42 -4.36
N LEU A 91 0.92 -8.67 -3.95
CA LEU A 91 0.35 -10.02 -3.93
C LEU A 91 0.34 -10.67 -5.32
N VAL A 92 -0.07 -9.92 -6.35
CA VAL A 92 -0.06 -10.38 -7.74
C VAL A 92 1.35 -10.69 -8.21
N ASP A 93 2.33 -9.84 -7.91
CA ASP A 93 3.74 -10.03 -8.26
C ASP A 93 4.29 -11.31 -7.63
N PHE A 94 4.03 -11.52 -6.33
CA PHE A 94 4.39 -12.75 -5.62
C PHE A 94 3.74 -14.00 -6.22
N ALA A 95 2.45 -13.93 -6.56
CA ALA A 95 1.73 -15.03 -7.20
C ALA A 95 2.30 -15.35 -8.59
N ARG A 96 2.62 -14.32 -9.39
CA ARG A 96 3.28 -14.47 -10.70
C ARG A 96 4.65 -15.12 -10.54
N GLN A 97 5.50 -14.59 -9.67
CA GLN A 97 6.86 -15.09 -9.46
C GLN A 97 6.88 -16.55 -9.01
N ARG A 98 5.93 -16.98 -8.17
CA ARG A 98 5.77 -18.39 -7.79
C ARG A 98 5.46 -19.29 -8.99
N ASN A 99 4.59 -18.85 -9.90
CA ASN A 99 4.26 -19.60 -11.11
C ASN A 99 5.45 -19.67 -12.09
N TYR A 100 6.25 -18.61 -12.18
CA TYR A 100 7.50 -18.59 -12.95
C TYR A 100 8.56 -19.53 -12.37
N GLN A 101 8.77 -19.50 -11.05
CA GLN A 101 9.70 -20.41 -10.38
C GLN A 101 9.33 -21.88 -10.59
N LYS A 102 8.03 -22.20 -10.59
CA LYS A 102 7.54 -23.56 -10.90
C LYS A 102 7.73 -23.99 -12.36
N ARG A 103 8.00 -23.05 -13.28
CA ARG A 103 8.10 -23.31 -14.73
C ARG A 103 9.50 -23.09 -15.32
N GLY A 104 10.51 -22.84 -14.49
CA GLY A 104 11.91 -22.69 -14.94
C GLY A 104 12.23 -21.31 -15.52
N GLY A 105 12.33 -20.29 -14.65
CA GLY A 105 13.27 -19.16 -14.79
C GLY A 105 12.91 -17.94 -15.67
N GLY A 106 12.83 -16.76 -15.03
CA GLY A 106 13.31 -15.46 -15.55
C GLY A 106 12.32 -14.53 -16.28
N ALA A 107 11.83 -13.46 -15.59
CA ALA A 107 11.83 -12.06 -16.09
C ALA A 107 11.10 -11.04 -15.16
N ILE A 108 11.85 -9.97 -14.85
CA ILE A 108 11.56 -8.51 -14.82
C ILE A 108 10.41 -7.97 -13.94
N GLN A 109 10.81 -7.18 -12.92
CA GLN A 109 9.96 -6.27 -12.16
C GLN A 109 9.55 -5.05 -12.99
N ILE A 110 8.29 -4.66 -12.93
CA ILE A 110 7.77 -3.43 -13.55
C ILE A 110 7.82 -2.31 -12.51
N SER A 111 8.44 -1.19 -12.88
CA SER A 111 8.56 0.00 -12.05
C SER A 111 7.20 0.68 -11.84
N LEU A 112 6.90 0.99 -10.58
CA LEU A 112 5.66 1.59 -10.10
C LEU A 112 5.46 3.06 -10.54
N ASP A 113 6.53 3.67 -11.04
CA ASP A 113 6.68 5.11 -11.26
C ASP A 113 5.67 5.70 -12.29
N GLU A 114 5.16 4.89 -13.22
CA GLU A 114 4.35 5.37 -14.34
C GLU A 114 2.83 5.48 -14.05
N MET A 115 2.32 4.83 -12.99
CA MET A 115 0.86 4.75 -12.74
C MET A 115 0.38 5.62 -11.58
N LEU A 116 1.29 6.15 -10.77
CA LEU A 116 0.96 7.04 -9.67
C LEU A 116 0.77 8.50 -10.13
N GLY A 117 1.16 8.84 -11.37
CA GLY A 117 0.94 10.15 -12.00
C GLY A 117 -0.30 10.25 -12.89
N GLY A 118 -1.11 9.18 -12.99
CA GLY A 118 -2.29 9.12 -13.86
C GLY A 118 -3.59 9.06 -13.06
N SER A 119 -4.28 10.20 -13.00
CA SER A 119 -5.72 10.40 -12.75
C SER A 119 -6.50 9.31 -12.03
N THR A 120 -7.03 9.68 -10.85
CA THR A 120 -8.11 9.02 -10.12
C THR A 120 -9.41 9.07 -10.94
N GLU A 121 -9.51 8.31 -12.02
CA GLU A 121 -10.75 8.09 -12.76
C GLU A 121 -10.85 6.63 -13.18
N ARG A 122 -11.14 5.74 -12.24
CA ARG A 122 -11.88 4.52 -12.55
C ARG A 122 -12.71 4.08 -11.36
N GLY A 123 -13.97 4.53 -11.41
CA GLY A 123 -15.18 3.80 -11.02
C GLY A 123 -15.11 3.04 -9.71
N ALA A 124 -15.74 3.62 -8.69
CA ALA A 124 -16.45 2.85 -7.69
C ALA A 124 -17.43 1.91 -8.42
N ASP A 125 -17.05 0.66 -8.62
CA ASP A 125 -17.97 -0.43 -8.95
C ASP A 125 -18.05 -1.35 -7.72
N LEU A 126 -18.77 -0.84 -6.73
CA LEU A 126 -19.21 -1.53 -5.53
C LEU A 126 -20.71 -1.80 -5.70
N VAL A 127 -21.06 -2.87 -6.42
CA VAL A 127 -22.43 -3.43 -6.52
C VAL A 127 -22.27 -4.91 -6.93
N ALA A 128 -22.95 -5.92 -6.41
CA ALA A 128 -23.64 -6.19 -5.15
C ALA A 128 -23.55 -7.72 -5.00
N LEU A 129 -23.45 -8.22 -3.77
CA LEU A 129 -23.59 -9.64 -3.46
C LEU A 129 -25.09 -9.97 -3.58
N ASP A 130 -25.47 -10.96 -4.39
CA ASP A 130 -26.82 -11.55 -4.32
C ASP A 130 -26.71 -13.07 -4.32
N ASP A 131 -27.37 -13.65 -3.32
CA ASP A 131 -27.51 -15.09 -3.04
C ASP A 131 -28.44 -15.74 -4.08
N ALA A 132 -28.11 -16.97 -4.49
CA ALA A 132 -29.06 -17.92 -5.07
C ALA A 132 -28.67 -19.36 -4.74
#